data_AF-A0A9X8ELX8-F1
#
_entry.id   AF-A0A9X8ELX8-F1
#
_cell.length_a   1.000
_cell.length_b   1.000
_cell.length_c   1.000
_cell.angle_alpha   90.00
_cell.angle_beta   90.00
_cell.angle_gamma   90.00
#
_symmetry.space_group_name_H-M   'P 1'
#
loop_
_entity.id
_entity.type
_entity.pdbx_description
1 polymer ?
#
loop_
_entity_poly.entity_id
_entity_poly.type
_entity_poly.pdbx_seq_one_letter_code
_entity_poly.pdbx_strand_id
1 'polypeptide(L)'
;MRSRALSGFCCALTLSALPNLALAQATVAQVFNGEMLGTNLRFFESVAGVARTSFGDTHTYKVQGCEITATAGGGTVSELRMELSSTCKADLSTFIGDFAPPAAQPLTFGAMAGSSGGGLEFYASCLSMCGNAADPSVYALWQGPRAVGFTEVLLEVVLVDDEASAAAGHWSEAMQKAKGDDFVVDTRFNCERTFDEVAQASFDKVKVNAVTIGTELTKPGC
;
A
#
# COMPACT_ATOMS: atom_id res chain seq x y z
N MET A 1 3.42 -43.57 -78.11
CA MET A 1 2.35 -43.05 -77.22
C MET A 1 2.48 -43.67 -75.85
N ARG A 2 2.23 -42.87 -74.80
CA ARG A 2 2.15 -43.15 -73.35
C ARG A 2 3.43 -42.93 -72.53
N SER A 3 3.51 -41.70 -72.02
CA SER A 3 4.19 -41.27 -70.79
C SER A 3 3.85 -42.12 -69.58
N ARG A 4 4.75 -42.19 -68.59
CA ARG A 4 4.43 -42.09 -67.15
C ARG A 4 5.64 -41.57 -66.37
N ALA A 5 5.46 -40.40 -65.77
CA ALA A 5 6.25 -39.84 -64.67
C ALA A 5 5.59 -40.22 -63.34
N LEU A 6 6.36 -40.28 -62.25
CA LEU A 6 5.94 -40.13 -60.83
C LEU A 6 7.23 -39.96 -60.01
N SER A 7 7.60 -38.74 -59.62
CA SER A 7 7.14 -37.97 -58.44
C SER A 7 7.84 -38.41 -57.15
N GLY A 8 8.85 -37.63 -56.78
CA GLY A 8 9.49 -37.67 -55.47
C GLY A 8 8.60 -37.06 -54.40
N PHE A 9 8.52 -37.76 -53.26
CA PHE A 9 7.87 -37.28 -52.04
C PHE A 9 8.88 -36.48 -51.24
N CYS A 10 8.76 -35.14 -51.26
CA CYS A 10 9.48 -34.26 -50.34
C CYS A 10 8.57 -34.03 -49.12
N CYS A 11 8.87 -34.70 -48.01
CA CYS A 11 8.12 -34.55 -46.77
C CYS A 11 8.56 -33.26 -46.07
N ALA A 12 7.73 -32.22 -46.14
CA ALA A 12 7.97 -30.95 -45.43
C ALA A 12 7.56 -31.10 -43.95
N LEU A 13 8.53 -31.01 -43.05
CA LEU A 13 8.32 -30.82 -41.61
C LEU A 13 7.86 -29.38 -41.37
N THR A 14 6.58 -29.20 -41.06
CA THR A 14 6.04 -27.93 -40.59
C THR A 14 6.33 -27.77 -39.10
N LEU A 15 7.26 -26.87 -38.75
CA LEU A 15 7.42 -26.35 -37.39
C LEU A 15 6.15 -25.56 -37.02
N SER A 16 5.32 -26.12 -36.15
CA SER A 16 4.18 -25.40 -35.55
C SER A 16 4.73 -24.37 -34.56
N ALA A 17 4.78 -23.10 -34.97
CA ALA A 17 4.97 -21.99 -34.03
C ALA A 17 3.68 -21.87 -33.20
N LEU A 18 3.70 -22.37 -31.96
CA LEU A 18 2.64 -22.08 -31.00
C LEU A 18 2.70 -20.57 -30.69
N PRO A 19 1.59 -19.83 -30.81
CA PRO A 19 1.57 -18.45 -30.34
C PRO A 19 1.79 -18.49 -28.82
N ASN A 20 2.87 -17.87 -28.36
CA ASN A 20 3.00 -17.49 -26.96
C ASN A 20 1.82 -16.56 -26.67
N LEU A 21 0.75 -17.11 -26.10
CA LEU A 21 -0.28 -16.32 -25.44
C LEU A 21 0.40 -15.70 -24.22
N ALA A 22 1.02 -14.54 -24.42
CA ALA A 22 1.38 -13.68 -23.32
C ALA A 22 0.07 -13.33 -22.63
N LEU A 23 -0.21 -13.98 -21.50
CA LEU A 23 -1.26 -13.56 -20.59
C LEU A 23 -1.04 -12.06 -20.35
N ALA A 24 -2.02 -11.24 -20.70
CA ALA A 24 -1.96 -9.81 -20.44
C ALA A 24 -1.71 -9.64 -18.94
N GLN A 25 -0.53 -9.16 -18.59
CA GLN A 25 -0.14 -9.02 -17.20
C GLN A 25 -1.00 -7.92 -16.57
N ALA A 26 -1.59 -8.21 -15.42
CA ALA A 26 -2.41 -7.24 -14.68
C ALA A 26 -1.63 -5.95 -14.45
N THR A 27 -2.32 -4.83 -14.52
CA THR A 27 -1.76 -3.52 -14.19
C THR A 27 -2.02 -3.16 -12.74
N VAL A 28 -1.17 -2.30 -12.16
CA VAL A 28 -1.40 -1.79 -10.80
C VAL A 28 -2.76 -1.10 -10.70
N ALA A 29 -3.16 -0.33 -11.72
CA ALA A 29 -4.45 0.35 -11.75
C ALA A 29 -5.66 -0.61 -11.75
N GLN A 30 -5.50 -1.83 -12.26
CA GLN A 30 -6.57 -2.85 -12.23
C GLN A 30 -6.68 -3.58 -10.89
N VAL A 31 -5.61 -3.58 -10.09
CA VAL A 31 -5.51 -4.39 -8.86
C VAL A 31 -5.57 -3.52 -7.60
N PHE A 32 -4.94 -2.36 -7.61
CA PHE A 32 -4.89 -1.41 -6.51
C PHE A 32 -5.86 -0.25 -6.77
N ASN A 33 -7.17 -0.53 -6.64
CA ASN A 33 -8.23 0.45 -6.77
C ASN A 33 -9.41 0.11 -5.82
N GLY A 34 -10.33 1.08 -5.64
CA GLY A 34 -11.47 0.93 -4.74
C GLY A 34 -12.47 -0.16 -5.15
N GLU A 35 -12.56 -0.53 -6.42
CA GLU A 35 -13.48 -1.60 -6.89
C GLU A 35 -13.05 -2.99 -6.44
N MET A 36 -11.78 -3.17 -6.07
CA MET A 36 -11.25 -4.44 -5.58
C MET A 36 -11.61 -4.70 -4.11
N LEU A 37 -11.88 -3.65 -3.32
CA LEU A 37 -12.39 -3.79 -1.97
C LEU A 37 -13.81 -4.37 -1.99
N GLY A 38 -14.10 -5.29 -1.07
CA GLY A 38 -15.38 -5.99 -1.01
C GLY A 38 -15.55 -7.11 -2.05
N THR A 39 -14.60 -7.31 -2.96
CA THR A 39 -14.62 -8.46 -3.86
C THR A 39 -14.22 -9.74 -3.15
N ASN A 40 -14.71 -10.90 -3.61
CA ASN A 40 -14.19 -12.16 -3.10
C ASN A 40 -12.75 -12.38 -3.59
N LEU A 41 -11.92 -13.03 -2.77
CA LEU A 41 -10.52 -13.28 -3.06
C LEU A 41 -10.31 -13.96 -4.42
N ARG A 42 -11.16 -14.93 -4.78
CA ARG A 42 -11.06 -15.63 -6.07
C ARG A 42 -11.25 -14.70 -7.28
N PHE A 43 -12.14 -13.71 -7.16
CA PHE A 43 -12.32 -12.70 -8.19
C PHE A 43 -11.10 -11.79 -8.26
N PHE A 44 -10.61 -11.32 -7.11
CA PHE A 44 -9.38 -10.53 -7.03
C PHE A 44 -8.20 -11.25 -7.72
N GLU A 45 -7.97 -12.53 -7.40
CA GLU A 45 -6.90 -13.35 -8.00
C GLU A 45 -7.09 -13.59 -9.51
N SER A 46 -8.34 -13.58 -10.00
CA SER A 46 -8.59 -13.66 -11.45
C SER A 46 -8.10 -12.41 -12.21
N VAL A 47 -7.94 -11.29 -11.51
CA VAL A 47 -7.38 -10.03 -12.03
C VAL A 47 -5.90 -9.95 -11.70
N ALA A 48 -5.52 -10.06 -10.42
CA ALA A 48 -4.15 -9.86 -9.92
C ALA A 48 -3.18 -11.01 -10.27
N GLY A 49 -3.72 -12.18 -10.62
CA GLY A 49 -2.97 -13.43 -10.68
C GLY A 49 -2.92 -14.12 -9.31
N VAL A 50 -2.24 -15.27 -9.26
CA VAL A 50 -2.11 -16.07 -8.04
C VAL A 50 -1.16 -15.38 -7.05
N ALA A 51 -1.52 -15.43 -5.76
CA ALA A 51 -0.67 -14.90 -4.70
C ALA A 51 0.71 -15.60 -4.68
N ARG A 52 1.78 -14.82 -4.49
CA ARG A 52 3.14 -15.34 -4.30
C ARG A 52 3.30 -15.99 -2.94
N THR A 53 2.68 -15.41 -1.93
CA THR A 53 2.65 -15.90 -0.56
C THR A 53 1.27 -15.69 0.02
N SER A 54 0.87 -16.57 0.93
CA SER A 54 -0.37 -16.43 1.68
C SER A 54 -0.14 -16.91 3.11
N PHE A 55 -0.51 -16.07 4.06
CA PHE A 55 -0.40 -16.36 5.49
C PHE A 55 -1.68 -15.90 6.18
N GLY A 56 -2.51 -16.86 6.61
CA GLY A 56 -3.86 -16.54 7.06
C GLY A 56 -4.66 -15.85 5.97
N ASP A 57 -5.27 -14.71 6.30
CA ASP A 57 -6.06 -13.89 5.39
C ASP A 57 -5.21 -12.90 4.57
N THR A 58 -3.87 -12.91 4.73
CA THR A 58 -2.97 -11.97 4.04
C THR A 58 -2.34 -12.63 2.82
N HIS A 59 -2.52 -12.03 1.65
CA HIS A 59 -2.05 -12.54 0.37
C HIS A 59 -1.20 -11.50 -0.36
N THR A 60 0.02 -11.87 -0.77
CA THR A 60 0.95 -10.92 -1.42
C THR A 60 1.11 -11.24 -2.91
N TYR A 61 1.09 -10.20 -3.74
CA TYR A 61 1.12 -10.26 -5.19
C TYR A 61 2.26 -9.39 -5.74
N LYS A 62 2.75 -9.72 -6.93
CA LYS A 62 3.70 -8.88 -7.67
C LYS A 62 3.07 -8.44 -8.99
N VAL A 63 2.60 -7.21 -9.05
CA VAL A 63 1.87 -6.64 -10.19
C VAL A 63 2.69 -5.51 -10.79
N GLN A 64 3.13 -5.65 -12.05
CA GLN A 64 4.05 -4.71 -12.71
C GLN A 64 5.30 -4.33 -11.88
N GLY A 65 5.79 -5.26 -11.06
CA GLY A 65 6.94 -5.00 -10.18
C GLY A 65 6.58 -4.36 -8.83
N CYS A 66 5.31 -4.03 -8.58
CA CYS A 66 4.83 -3.51 -7.30
C CYS A 66 4.36 -4.64 -6.39
N GLU A 67 4.73 -4.55 -5.12
CA GLU A 67 4.25 -5.47 -4.10
C GLU A 67 2.92 -4.97 -3.57
N ILE A 68 1.88 -5.77 -3.79
CA ILE A 68 0.52 -5.48 -3.34
C ILE A 68 0.13 -6.60 -2.39
N THR A 69 -0.41 -6.24 -1.23
CA THR A 69 -0.94 -7.17 -0.26
C THR A 69 -2.44 -6.96 -0.15
N ALA A 70 -3.22 -8.02 -0.31
CA ALA A 70 -4.65 -8.03 -0.05
C ALA A 70 -4.91 -8.79 1.26
N THR A 71 -5.65 -8.18 2.17
CA THR A 71 -6.21 -8.85 3.34
C THR A 71 -7.62 -9.30 2.98
N ALA A 72 -7.94 -10.59 3.11
CA ALA A 72 -9.20 -11.19 2.67
C ALA A 72 -9.93 -11.93 3.81
N GLY A 73 -10.29 -11.20 4.86
CA GLY A 73 -11.04 -11.75 6.00
C GLY A 73 -12.39 -12.34 5.59
N GLY A 74 -12.66 -13.59 5.96
CA GLY A 74 -13.91 -14.27 5.57
C GLY A 74 -14.07 -14.49 4.06
N GLY A 75 -12.97 -14.43 3.29
CA GLY A 75 -12.95 -14.65 1.84
C GLY A 75 -13.24 -13.40 0.99
N THR A 76 -13.40 -12.24 1.62
CA THR A 76 -13.65 -10.95 0.98
C THR A 76 -12.48 -10.01 1.22
N VAL A 77 -11.97 -9.37 0.17
CA VAL A 77 -10.87 -8.38 0.27
C VAL A 77 -11.34 -7.18 1.08
N SER A 78 -10.82 -7.01 2.29
CA SER A 78 -11.13 -5.93 3.22
C SER A 78 -10.10 -4.81 3.19
N GLU A 79 -8.86 -5.12 2.80
CA GLU A 79 -7.75 -4.16 2.77
C GLU A 79 -6.85 -4.40 1.57
N LEU A 80 -6.30 -3.32 1.04
CA LEU A 80 -5.24 -3.33 0.03
C LEU A 80 -4.08 -2.46 0.50
N ARG A 81 -2.91 -3.07 0.60
CA ARG A 81 -1.63 -2.39 0.86
C ARG A 81 -0.75 -2.41 -0.37
N MET A 82 -0.04 -1.32 -0.62
CA MET A 82 1.02 -1.28 -1.61
C MET A 82 2.28 -0.59 -1.08
N GLU A 83 3.42 -1.25 -1.29
CA GLU A 83 4.74 -0.65 -1.10
C GLU A 83 5.03 0.34 -2.25
N LEU A 84 5.33 1.57 -1.88
CA LEU A 84 5.54 2.69 -2.79
C LEU A 84 7.00 2.81 -3.19
N SER A 85 7.22 3.23 -4.42
CA SER A 85 8.55 3.48 -4.97
C SER A 85 8.47 4.43 -6.16
N SER A 86 9.60 4.70 -6.81
CA SER A 86 9.61 5.50 -8.04
C SER A 86 8.73 4.91 -9.16
N THR A 87 8.54 3.58 -9.17
CA THR A 87 7.72 2.85 -10.15
C THR A 87 6.35 2.43 -9.61
N CYS A 88 6.17 2.41 -8.28
CA CYS A 88 4.95 1.99 -7.62
C CYS A 88 4.26 3.19 -6.97
N LYS A 89 3.28 3.73 -7.67
CA LYS A 89 2.53 4.91 -7.24
C LYS A 89 1.07 4.53 -7.04
N ALA A 90 0.52 4.90 -5.89
CA ALA A 90 -0.88 4.71 -5.60
C ALA A 90 -1.70 5.86 -6.20
N ASP A 91 -2.76 5.52 -6.93
CA ASP A 91 -3.79 6.49 -7.31
C ASP A 91 -4.94 6.42 -6.30
N LEU A 92 -4.85 7.25 -5.26
CA LEU A 92 -5.83 7.29 -4.19
C LEU A 92 -7.20 7.81 -4.66
N SER A 93 -7.27 8.50 -5.80
CA SER A 93 -8.55 9.03 -6.33
C SER A 93 -9.54 7.91 -6.66
N THR A 94 -9.02 6.72 -6.98
CA THR A 94 -9.84 5.52 -7.23
C THR A 94 -10.51 4.97 -5.97
N PHE A 95 -10.07 5.40 -4.79
CA PHE A 95 -10.60 4.97 -3.49
C PHE A 95 -11.40 6.08 -2.80
N ILE A 96 -10.86 7.30 -2.82
CA ILE A 96 -11.36 8.42 -2.02
C ILE A 96 -11.69 9.67 -2.85
N GLY A 97 -11.74 9.56 -4.18
CA GLY A 97 -12.17 10.63 -5.08
C GLY A 97 -11.41 11.94 -4.88
N ASP A 98 -12.15 13.04 -4.74
CA ASP A 98 -11.61 14.39 -4.60
C ASP A 98 -10.84 14.65 -3.30
N PHE A 99 -10.89 13.72 -2.33
CA PHE A 99 -10.07 13.80 -1.10
C PHE A 99 -8.62 13.36 -1.34
N ALA A 100 -8.34 12.71 -2.47
CA ALA A 100 -7.00 12.23 -2.81
C ALA A 100 -6.06 13.37 -3.22
N PRO A 101 -4.77 13.30 -2.84
CA PRO A 101 -3.77 14.17 -3.42
C PRO A 101 -3.53 13.80 -4.90
N PRO A 102 -3.09 14.75 -5.74
CA PRO A 102 -2.79 14.45 -7.14
C PRO A 102 -1.72 13.36 -7.30
N ALA A 103 -1.99 12.33 -8.11
CA ALA A 103 -1.09 11.18 -8.34
C ALA A 103 0.25 11.53 -9.03
N ALA A 104 0.44 12.78 -9.47
CA ALA A 104 1.64 13.22 -10.18
C ALA A 104 2.89 13.36 -9.27
N GLN A 105 2.71 13.50 -7.96
CA GLN A 105 3.79 13.73 -7.00
C GLN A 105 3.99 12.52 -6.08
N PRO A 106 5.19 12.35 -5.48
CA PRO A 106 5.36 11.40 -4.38
C PRO A 106 4.35 11.69 -3.27
N LEU A 107 3.72 10.64 -2.75
CA LEU A 107 2.78 10.77 -1.64
C LEU A 107 3.57 11.16 -0.38
N THR A 108 3.12 12.22 0.30
CA THR A 108 3.62 12.66 1.61
C THR A 108 2.46 12.80 2.58
N PHE A 109 2.77 12.84 3.88
CA PHE A 109 1.76 13.11 4.91
C PHE A 109 1.07 14.47 4.70
N GLY A 110 1.84 15.50 4.36
CA GLY A 110 1.32 16.85 4.08
C GLY A 110 0.45 16.91 2.82
N ALA A 111 0.82 16.18 1.76
CA ALA A 111 0.01 16.11 0.55
C ALA A 111 -1.38 15.51 0.84
N MET A 112 -1.42 14.42 1.62
CA MET A 112 -2.67 13.81 2.04
C MET A 112 -3.49 14.74 2.94
N ALA A 113 -2.88 15.31 3.98
CA ALA A 113 -3.57 16.24 4.87
C ALA A 113 -4.11 17.47 4.13
N GLY A 114 -3.36 18.00 3.16
CA GLY A 114 -3.76 19.14 2.35
C GLY A 114 -4.96 18.86 1.44
N SER A 115 -5.01 17.68 0.80
CA SER A 115 -6.12 17.32 -0.09
C SER A 115 -7.36 16.85 0.67
N SER A 116 -7.18 16.19 1.81
CA SER A 116 -8.27 15.57 2.56
C SER A 116 -8.97 16.52 3.54
N GLY A 117 -8.42 17.72 3.74
CA GLY A 117 -8.90 18.70 4.73
C GLY A 117 -8.35 18.49 6.14
N GLY A 118 -7.26 17.72 6.28
CA GLY A 118 -6.58 17.43 7.53
C GLY A 118 -7.11 16.20 8.26
N GLY A 119 -6.98 16.19 9.59
CA GLY A 119 -7.51 15.12 10.44
C GLY A 119 -6.74 13.80 10.36
N LEU A 120 -5.43 13.86 10.12
CA LEU A 120 -4.57 12.69 10.23
C LEU A 120 -4.35 12.33 11.70
N GLU A 121 -4.69 11.10 12.07
CA GLU A 121 -4.41 10.51 13.37
C GLU A 121 -3.03 9.83 13.33
N PHE A 122 -2.07 10.29 14.12
CA PHE A 122 -0.70 9.76 14.08
C PHE A 122 -0.48 8.63 15.07
N TYR A 123 0.33 7.66 14.65
CA TYR A 123 0.72 6.49 15.44
C TYR A 123 2.19 6.14 15.16
N ALA A 124 2.80 5.37 16.06
CA ALA A 124 4.09 4.76 15.79
C ALA A 124 4.17 3.38 16.42
N SER A 125 4.96 2.50 15.82
CA SER A 125 5.36 1.22 16.44
C SER A 125 6.11 1.49 17.74
N CYS A 126 6.99 2.50 17.72
CA CYS A 126 7.76 3.06 18.83
C CYS A 126 8.50 4.30 18.32
N LEU A 127 8.94 5.18 19.24
CA LEU A 127 9.76 6.36 18.90
C LEU A 127 11.06 6.44 19.71
N SER A 128 11.16 5.63 20.77
CA SER A 128 12.32 5.53 21.63
C SER A 128 12.37 4.11 22.21
N MET A 129 13.57 3.63 22.55
CA MET A 129 13.77 2.33 23.18
C MET A 129 13.05 1.17 22.46
N CYS A 130 13.04 1.22 21.12
CA CYS A 130 12.34 0.30 20.21
C CYS A 130 12.78 -1.19 20.29
N GLY A 131 13.71 -1.53 21.18
CA GLY A 131 14.20 -2.90 21.36
C GLY A 131 14.75 -3.51 20.08
N ASN A 132 14.25 -4.69 19.72
CA ASN A 132 14.63 -5.43 18.52
C ASN A 132 13.72 -5.16 17.31
N ALA A 133 12.96 -4.06 17.31
CA ALA A 133 12.19 -3.68 16.13
C ALA A 133 13.15 -3.48 14.95
N ALA A 134 13.06 -4.37 13.94
CA ALA A 134 13.94 -4.32 12.78
C ALA A 134 13.72 -3.04 11.97
N ASP A 135 12.45 -2.65 11.80
CA ASP A 135 12.00 -1.51 11.02
C ASP A 135 10.83 -0.83 11.76
N PRO A 136 11.10 0.08 12.72
CA PRO A 136 10.03 0.83 13.37
C PRO A 136 9.42 1.83 12.38
N SER A 137 8.10 2.00 12.43
CA SER A 137 7.37 2.86 11.50
C SER A 137 6.51 3.89 12.22
N VAL A 138 6.28 5.00 11.53
CA VAL A 138 5.23 5.98 11.85
C VAL A 138 4.09 5.80 10.86
N TYR A 139 2.88 5.92 11.39
CA TYR A 139 1.65 5.80 10.62
C TYR A 139 0.81 7.06 10.77
N ALA A 140 0.05 7.38 9.74
CA ALA A 140 -0.99 8.39 9.81
C ALA A 140 -2.27 7.83 9.19
N LEU A 141 -3.32 7.72 10.00
CA LEU A 141 -4.62 7.27 9.56
C LEU A 141 -5.47 8.49 9.18
N TRP A 142 -6.00 8.47 7.96
CA TRP A 142 -7.12 9.31 7.58
C TRP A 142 -8.38 8.46 7.48
N GLN A 143 -9.48 8.94 8.05
CA GLN A 143 -10.80 8.34 7.85
C GLN A 143 -11.69 9.29 7.04
N GLY A 144 -12.20 8.78 5.93
CA GLY A 144 -13.06 9.55 5.06
C GLY A 144 -14.47 9.79 5.63
N PRO A 145 -15.17 10.82 5.14
CA PRO A 145 -16.57 11.03 5.50
C PRO A 145 -17.46 9.92 4.93
N ARG A 146 -18.72 9.92 5.37
CA ARG A 146 -19.76 9.00 4.85
C ARG A 146 -19.88 9.00 3.32
N ALA A 147 -19.55 10.12 2.66
CA ALA A 147 -19.58 10.25 1.19
C ALA A 147 -18.64 9.27 0.47
N VAL A 148 -17.55 8.85 1.11
CA VAL A 148 -16.62 7.81 0.61
C VAL A 148 -16.73 6.53 1.44
N GLY A 149 -17.89 6.28 2.05
CA GLY A 149 -18.17 5.04 2.76
C GLY A 149 -17.35 4.83 4.04
N PHE A 150 -16.82 5.89 4.65
CA PHE A 150 -15.86 5.81 5.76
C PHE A 150 -14.57 5.04 5.42
N THR A 151 -14.18 5.04 4.14
CA THR A 151 -12.90 4.48 3.69
C THR A 151 -11.76 5.10 4.46
N GLU A 152 -10.83 4.27 4.90
CA GLU A 152 -9.62 4.65 5.62
C GLU A 152 -8.40 4.55 4.73
N VAL A 153 -7.47 5.48 4.93
CA VAL A 153 -6.15 5.52 4.28
C VAL A 153 -5.12 5.54 5.40
N LEU A 154 -4.37 4.46 5.56
CA LEU A 154 -3.25 4.38 6.48
C LEU A 154 -1.95 4.60 5.70
N LEU A 155 -1.32 5.74 5.94
CA LEU A 155 0.01 6.06 5.45
C LEU A 155 1.05 5.47 6.38
N GLU A 156 2.17 5.00 5.82
CA GLU A 156 3.30 4.48 6.59
C GLU A 156 4.63 5.03 6.07
N VAL A 157 5.52 5.38 7.00
CA VAL A 157 6.94 5.62 6.74
C VAL A 157 7.78 4.78 7.71
N VAL A 158 8.79 4.11 7.17
CA VAL A 158 9.77 3.38 7.99
C VAL A 158 10.82 4.37 8.49
N LEU A 159 11.18 4.31 9.77
CA LEU A 159 12.14 5.20 10.42
C LEU A 159 13.59 4.75 10.19
N VAL A 160 13.96 4.58 8.92
CA VAL A 160 15.33 4.25 8.48
C VAL A 160 16.00 5.37 7.70
N ASP A 161 15.21 6.29 7.14
CA ASP A 161 15.70 7.47 6.40
C ASP A 161 15.91 8.66 7.35
N ASP A 162 16.88 9.53 7.01
CA ASP A 162 17.25 10.71 7.82
C ASP A 162 16.07 11.67 8.04
N GLU A 163 15.25 11.92 7.01
CA GLU A 163 14.09 12.82 7.11
C GLU A 163 13.02 12.28 8.04
N ALA A 164 12.68 10.98 7.91
CA ALA A 164 11.69 10.33 8.74
C ALA A 164 12.15 10.23 10.20
N SER A 165 13.43 9.89 10.41
CA SER A 165 14.05 9.79 11.74
C SER A 165 14.12 11.16 12.43
N ALA A 166 14.45 12.22 11.71
CA ALA A 166 14.45 13.58 12.26
C ALA A 166 13.04 14.04 12.64
N ALA A 167 12.05 13.78 11.79
CA ALA A 167 10.64 14.08 12.08
C ALA A 167 10.13 13.32 13.31
N ALA A 168 10.47 12.03 13.43
CA ALA A 168 10.17 11.21 14.61
C ALA A 168 10.84 11.75 15.87
N GLY A 169 12.10 12.22 15.77
CA GLY A 169 12.82 12.89 16.85
C GLY A 169 12.09 14.12 17.36
N HIS A 170 11.68 15.03 16.47
CA HIS A 170 10.93 16.24 16.86
C HIS A 170 9.60 15.92 17.54
N TRP A 171 8.87 14.91 17.03
CA TRP A 171 7.63 14.47 17.64
C TRP A 171 7.87 13.87 19.03
N SER A 172 8.85 12.98 19.17
CA SER A 172 9.27 12.37 20.44
C SER A 172 9.69 13.42 21.47
N GLU A 173 10.55 14.36 21.10
CA GLU A 173 11.04 15.42 21.99
C GLU A 173 9.91 16.30 22.54
N ALA A 174 8.92 16.64 21.70
CA ALA A 174 7.76 17.40 22.14
C ALA A 174 6.94 16.64 23.19
N MET A 175 6.76 15.34 23.00
CA MET A 175 6.07 14.46 23.93
C MET A 175 6.83 14.29 25.24
N GLN A 176 8.14 14.03 25.18
CA GLN A 176 9.02 13.92 26.34
C GLN A 176 8.99 15.20 27.18
N LYS A 177 9.09 16.36 26.52
CA LYS A 177 9.04 17.66 27.20
C LYS A 177 7.71 17.91 27.93
N ALA A 178 6.60 17.45 27.37
CA ALA A 178 5.28 17.70 27.91
C ALA A 178 4.83 16.65 28.94
N LYS A 179 5.22 15.38 28.78
CA LYS A 179 4.69 14.24 29.54
C LYS A 179 5.75 13.28 30.12
N GLY A 180 7.03 13.54 29.86
CA GLY A 180 8.14 12.71 30.33
C GLY A 180 8.48 11.54 29.40
N ASP A 181 9.62 10.89 29.67
CA ASP A 181 10.16 9.84 28.80
C ASP A 181 9.30 8.58 28.79
N ASP A 182 8.78 8.15 29.94
CA ASP A 182 7.93 6.96 30.08
C ASP A 182 6.69 7.05 29.18
N PHE A 183 6.17 8.25 28.94
CA PHE A 183 5.02 8.45 28.05
C PHE A 183 5.33 8.03 26.61
N VAL A 184 6.55 8.27 26.14
CA VAL A 184 7.01 7.87 24.80
C VAL A 184 7.46 6.43 24.76
N VAL A 185 8.20 5.96 25.78
CA VAL A 185 8.70 4.58 25.85
C VAL A 185 7.53 3.59 25.93
N ASP A 186 6.50 3.90 26.70
CA ASP A 186 5.31 3.04 26.83
C ASP A 186 4.30 3.22 25.68
N THR A 187 4.65 3.98 24.63
CA THR A 187 3.79 4.23 23.44
C THR A 187 2.42 4.85 23.74
N ARG A 188 2.26 5.51 24.90
CA ARG A 188 0.96 6.07 25.37
C ARG A 188 0.42 7.17 24.46
N PHE A 189 1.25 7.74 23.60
CA PHE A 189 0.83 8.69 22.58
C PHE A 189 -0.09 8.09 21.52
N ASN A 190 -0.07 6.76 21.30
CA ASN A 190 -1.02 6.10 20.41
C ASN A 190 -2.47 6.16 20.96
N CYS A 191 -2.65 6.41 22.25
CA CYS A 191 -3.94 6.45 22.94
C CYS A 191 -4.60 7.85 22.94
N GLU A 192 -3.89 8.90 22.51
CA GLU A 192 -4.37 10.28 22.55
C GLU A 192 -3.93 11.07 21.31
N ARG A 193 -4.65 12.13 20.97
CA ARG A 193 -4.43 12.91 19.72
C ARG A 193 -3.79 14.29 19.96
N THR A 194 -3.39 14.57 21.19
CA THR A 194 -2.83 15.86 21.65
C THR A 194 -1.53 16.28 20.96
N PHE A 195 -0.82 15.34 20.34
CA PHE A 195 0.45 15.59 19.65
C PHE A 195 0.36 15.39 18.13
N ASP A 196 -0.84 15.14 17.58
CA ASP A 196 -1.02 14.92 16.14
C ASP A 196 -0.67 16.17 15.32
N GLU A 197 -0.91 17.38 15.85
CA GLU A 197 -0.49 18.61 15.18
C GLU A 197 1.04 18.74 15.07
N VAL A 198 1.76 18.31 16.13
CA VAL A 198 3.23 18.30 16.13
C VAL A 198 3.75 17.24 15.16
N ALA A 199 3.12 16.06 15.15
CA ALA A 199 3.44 15.01 14.19
C ALA A 199 3.20 15.49 12.76
N GLN A 200 2.02 16.06 12.47
CA GLN A 200 1.68 16.60 11.15
C GLN A 200 2.72 17.63 10.69
N ALA A 201 3.10 18.58 11.55
CA ALA A 201 4.10 19.58 11.21
C ALA A 201 5.49 18.96 10.95
N SER A 202 5.86 17.93 11.72
CA SER A 202 7.16 17.27 11.61
C SER A 202 7.24 16.40 10.34
N PHE A 203 6.16 15.70 10.00
CA PHE A 203 6.12 14.73 8.90
C PHE A 203 5.59 15.31 7.57
N ASP A 204 5.18 16.58 7.52
CA ASP A 204 4.53 17.23 6.37
C ASP A 204 5.17 16.90 5.01
N LYS A 205 6.51 16.96 4.96
CA LYS A 205 7.30 16.74 3.73
C LYS A 205 7.83 15.31 3.58
N VAL A 206 7.67 14.48 4.59
CA VAL A 206 8.20 13.11 4.60
C VAL A 206 7.40 12.27 3.61
N LYS A 207 8.12 11.58 2.73
CA LYS A 207 7.53 10.65 1.76
C LYS A 207 7.15 9.36 2.47
N VAL A 208 6.00 8.81 2.10
CA VAL A 208 5.55 7.53 2.64
C VAL A 208 6.16 6.36 1.86
N ASN A 209 6.47 5.28 2.56
CA ASN A 209 6.97 4.03 1.97
C ASN A 209 5.84 3.09 1.58
N ALA A 210 4.68 3.18 2.25
CA ALA A 210 3.54 2.35 1.93
C ALA A 210 2.22 3.08 2.19
N VAL A 211 1.17 2.57 1.56
CA VAL A 211 -0.21 2.98 1.81
C VAL A 211 -1.11 1.77 1.89
N THR A 212 -2.01 1.76 2.88
CA THR A 212 -3.04 0.73 3.07
C THR A 212 -4.41 1.37 3.02
N ILE A 213 -5.32 0.83 2.20
CA ILE A 213 -6.69 1.30 2.02
C ILE A 213 -7.67 0.21 2.42
N GLY A 214 -8.75 0.58 3.11
CA GLY A 214 -9.79 -0.35 3.51
C GLY A 214 -10.79 0.30 4.47
N THR A 215 -11.36 -0.52 5.34
CA THR A 215 -12.20 -0.09 6.46
C THR A 215 -11.80 -0.87 7.70
N GLU A 216 -11.78 -0.22 8.86
CA GLU A 216 -11.35 -0.82 10.13
C GLU A 216 -9.87 -1.26 10.07
N LEU A 217 -9.04 -0.45 9.44
CA LEU A 217 -7.61 -0.69 9.27
C LEU A 217 -6.92 -0.86 10.62
N THR A 218 -6.08 -1.90 10.70
CA THR A 218 -5.26 -2.13 11.88
C THR A 218 -4.21 -1.03 12.02
N LYS A 219 -4.17 -0.40 13.20
CA LYS A 219 -3.18 0.62 13.59
C LYS A 219 -2.49 0.23 14.89
N PRO A 220 -1.32 0.82 15.23
CA PRO A 220 -0.69 0.59 16.51
C PRO A 220 -1.66 0.80 17.68
N GLY A 221 -1.62 -0.13 18.63
CA GLY A 221 -2.53 -0.16 19.77
C GLY A 221 -2.27 0.95 20.79
N CYS A 222 -3.26 1.12 21.66
CA CYS A 222 -3.24 1.95 22.85
C CYS A 222 -3.15 1.10 24.12
#